data_AF-A0A9D2L3C6-F1
#
_entry.id   AF-A0A9D2L3C6-F1
#
_cell.length_a   1.000
_cell.length_b   1.000
_cell.length_c   1.000
_cell.angle_alpha   90.00
_cell.angle_beta   90.00
_cell.angle_gamma   90.00
#
_symmetry.space_group_name_H-M   'P 1'
#
loop_
_entity.id
_entity.type
_entity.pdbx_description
1 polymer ?
#
loop_
_entity_poly.entity_id
_entity_poly.type
_entity_poly.pdbx_seq_one_letter_code
_entity_poly.pdbx_strand_id
1 'polypeptide(L)'
;MQIGEQEQLTATVEPDNATDPTVTWSSSDNTIATVDNGLVTAIASGTATITAQAGNQKATCEVSVLAPSAPKIGDYFYSDGTWSDGGLISIDKDGLNAQWAAEKPAPIEGKTVIGIVCQTDPDRIAASEKENGFTHGYVMATKLAHGLDKNTTWYSSDYNFECLGATNLSSTAYQQVCGYTDLQTVLAEYPGEEITQCPAFDWTAVTGFGVEAPASTSGWFVPSMGQLWDIAANFGGQEVAEILQGWQTQDNNIMWGYAEETVSYDVIAKFNESMAKVPADQKEEFAVLEHEQTYQTCSVWSSTPNSNSETANVIRFGTKSIELGAEYVDYDAVVRPILAF
;
A
#
# COMPACT_ATOMS: atom_id res chain seq x y z
N MET A 1 -17.39 -15.33 9.26
CA MET A 1 -17.36 -13.90 8.89
C MET A 1 -15.95 -13.36 9.15
N GLN A 2 -15.50 -12.37 8.39
CA GLN A 2 -14.32 -11.55 8.66
C GLN A 2 -14.69 -10.35 9.54
N ILE A 3 -13.70 -9.74 10.19
CA ILE A 3 -13.92 -8.52 10.99
C ILE A 3 -14.49 -7.41 10.10
N GLY A 4 -15.57 -6.78 10.55
CA GLY A 4 -16.30 -5.73 9.83
C GLY A 4 -17.35 -6.23 8.84
N GLU A 5 -17.41 -7.54 8.54
CA GLU A 5 -18.50 -8.07 7.72
C GLU A 5 -19.85 -8.00 8.43
N GLN A 6 -20.90 -7.86 7.63
CA GLN A 6 -22.27 -7.92 8.10
C GLN A 6 -23.03 -9.05 7.41
N GLU A 7 -23.89 -9.73 8.16
CA GLU A 7 -24.73 -10.80 7.64
C GLU A 7 -26.12 -10.73 8.25
N GLN A 8 -27.15 -10.80 7.40
CA GLN A 8 -28.54 -10.76 7.83
C GLN A 8 -29.03 -12.16 8.17
N LEU A 9 -29.33 -12.40 9.45
CA LEU A 9 -30.07 -13.57 9.88
C LEU A 9 -31.57 -13.34 9.75
N THR A 10 -32.29 -14.41 9.42
CA THR A 10 -33.75 -14.43 9.40
C THR A 10 -34.27 -15.40 10.46
N ALA A 11 -35.41 -15.08 11.07
CA ALA A 11 -36.08 -15.92 12.06
C ALA A 11 -37.55 -16.09 11.66
N THR A 12 -38.05 -17.32 11.71
CA THR A 12 -39.45 -17.67 11.42
C THR A 12 -40.12 -18.14 12.70
N VAL A 13 -41.27 -17.54 13.05
CA VAL A 13 -42.04 -17.90 14.24
C VAL A 13 -43.23 -18.76 13.84
N GLU A 14 -43.31 -19.98 14.39
CA GLU A 14 -44.45 -20.87 14.20
C GLU A 14 -45.22 -21.11 15.52
N PRO A 15 -46.56 -21.27 15.46
CA PRO A 15 -47.40 -21.17 14.26
C PRO A 15 -47.56 -19.72 13.78
N ASP A 16 -47.85 -19.53 12.49
CA ASP A 16 -47.99 -18.20 11.86
C ASP A 16 -49.05 -17.28 12.53
N ASN A 17 -49.98 -17.87 13.29
CA ASN A 17 -51.01 -17.16 14.05
C ASN A 17 -50.65 -16.94 15.53
N ALA A 18 -49.35 -16.99 15.87
CA ALA A 18 -48.87 -16.69 17.21
C ALA A 18 -49.41 -15.33 17.69
N THR A 19 -49.87 -15.28 18.94
CA THR A 19 -50.46 -14.06 19.53
C THR A 19 -49.43 -12.94 19.65
N ASP A 20 -48.15 -13.27 19.79
CA ASP A 20 -47.03 -12.33 19.77
C ASP A 20 -45.88 -12.93 18.93
N PRO A 21 -45.71 -12.50 17.67
CA PRO A 21 -44.63 -12.97 16.79
C PRO A 21 -43.34 -12.15 16.92
N THR A 22 -43.23 -11.26 17.91
CA THR A 22 -42.08 -10.36 18.05
C THR A 22 -40.80 -11.16 18.35
N VAL A 23 -39.78 -10.97 17.52
CA VAL A 23 -38.45 -11.56 17.70
C VAL A 23 -37.52 -10.55 18.33
N THR A 24 -36.92 -10.94 19.45
CA THR A 24 -35.84 -10.20 20.11
C THR A 24 -34.51 -10.88 19.81
N TRP A 25 -33.50 -10.08 19.48
CA TRP A 25 -32.16 -10.56 19.13
C TRP A 25 -31.17 -10.24 20.25
N SER A 26 -30.22 -11.13 20.48
CA SER A 26 -29.12 -10.92 21.43
C SER A 26 -27.87 -11.67 21.00
N SER A 27 -26.70 -11.15 21.38
CA SER A 27 -25.41 -11.83 21.21
C SER A 27 -24.89 -12.29 22.56
N SER A 28 -24.19 -13.44 22.58
CA SER A 28 -23.46 -13.90 23.76
C SER A 28 -22.25 -13.02 24.08
N ASP A 29 -21.67 -12.36 23.08
CA ASP A 29 -20.50 -11.50 23.24
C ASP A 29 -20.51 -10.37 22.19
N ASN A 30 -20.96 -9.18 22.61
CA ASN A 30 -21.00 -7.99 21.76
C ASN A 30 -19.61 -7.43 21.41
N THR A 31 -18.53 -7.91 22.05
CA THR A 31 -17.15 -7.54 21.67
C THR A 31 -16.64 -8.37 20.49
N ILE A 32 -17.27 -9.52 20.20
CA ILE A 32 -16.97 -10.40 19.06
C ILE A 32 -17.95 -10.14 17.92
N ALA A 33 -19.26 -10.12 18.19
CA ALA A 33 -20.28 -9.82 17.20
C ALA A 33 -21.51 -9.16 17.84
N THR A 34 -21.99 -8.07 17.24
CA THR A 34 -23.25 -7.43 17.63
C THR A 34 -24.38 -7.86 16.73
N VAL A 35 -25.63 -7.78 17.19
CA VAL A 35 -26.82 -8.02 16.36
C VAL A 35 -27.85 -6.93 16.60
N ASP A 36 -28.40 -6.37 15.52
CA ASP A 36 -29.56 -5.46 15.56
C ASP A 36 -30.60 -5.90 14.52
N ASN A 37 -31.83 -6.21 14.97
CA ASN A 37 -32.90 -6.71 14.10
C ASN A 37 -32.49 -7.87 13.16
N GLY A 38 -31.60 -8.75 13.65
CA GLY A 38 -31.06 -9.89 12.89
C GLY A 38 -29.86 -9.56 12.00
N LEU A 39 -29.49 -8.29 11.83
CA LEU A 39 -28.25 -7.89 11.16
C LEU A 39 -27.08 -8.09 12.13
N VAL A 40 -26.25 -9.10 11.87
CA VAL A 40 -25.04 -9.38 12.63
C VAL A 40 -23.89 -8.55 12.07
N THR A 41 -23.10 -7.91 12.94
CA THR A 41 -21.86 -7.22 12.57
C THR A 41 -20.69 -7.85 13.33
N ALA A 42 -19.67 -8.30 12.61
CA ALA A 42 -18.46 -8.88 13.19
C ALA A 42 -17.51 -7.78 13.71
N ILE A 43 -17.10 -7.88 14.98
CA ILE A 43 -16.32 -6.86 15.69
C ILE A 43 -14.87 -7.31 15.89
N ALA A 44 -14.66 -8.53 16.39
CA ALA A 44 -13.33 -9.06 16.68
C ALA A 44 -13.29 -10.57 16.47
N SER A 45 -12.09 -11.11 16.24
CA SER A 45 -11.88 -12.54 16.06
C SER A 45 -12.34 -13.34 17.27
N GLY A 46 -13.07 -14.42 17.05
CA GLY A 46 -13.63 -15.26 18.10
C GLY A 46 -14.98 -15.85 17.70
N THR A 47 -15.68 -16.42 18.67
CA THR A 47 -17.00 -17.03 18.44
C THR A 47 -18.04 -16.37 19.33
N ALA A 48 -19.16 -15.96 18.73
CA ALA A 48 -20.34 -15.47 19.44
C ALA A 48 -21.57 -16.27 19.03
N THR A 49 -22.47 -16.53 19.97
CA THR A 49 -23.78 -17.13 19.68
C THR A 49 -24.83 -16.05 19.59
N ILE A 50 -25.46 -15.92 18.43
CA ILE A 50 -26.60 -15.03 18.20
C ILE A 50 -27.89 -15.79 18.53
N THR A 51 -28.74 -15.20 19.37
CA THR A 51 -30.01 -15.79 19.81
C THR A 51 -31.18 -14.95 19.30
N ALA A 52 -32.11 -15.60 18.60
CA ALA A 52 -33.43 -15.09 18.29
C ALA A 52 -34.44 -15.66 19.29
N GLN A 53 -35.23 -14.80 19.95
CA GLN A 53 -36.21 -15.19 20.95
C GLN A 53 -37.60 -14.64 20.62
N ALA A 54 -38.59 -15.52 20.57
CA ALA A 54 -40.01 -15.18 20.46
C ALA A 54 -40.76 -15.78 21.65
N GLY A 55 -41.24 -14.93 22.55
CA GLY A 55 -41.79 -15.35 23.85
C GLY A 55 -40.80 -16.22 24.65
N ASN A 56 -41.17 -17.47 24.90
CA ASN A 56 -40.34 -18.45 25.63
C ASN A 56 -39.50 -19.36 24.72
N GLN A 57 -39.65 -19.24 23.39
CA GLN A 57 -38.90 -20.07 22.43
C GLN A 57 -37.64 -19.36 21.96
N LYS A 58 -36.57 -20.12 21.72
CA LYS A 58 -35.27 -19.61 21.29
C LYS A 58 -34.70 -20.44 20.15
N ALA A 59 -34.06 -19.76 19.21
CA ALA A 59 -33.18 -20.35 18.21
C ALA A 59 -31.82 -19.66 18.29
N THR A 60 -30.74 -20.39 18.00
CA THR A 60 -29.37 -19.89 18.11
C THR A 60 -28.59 -20.16 16.83
N CYS A 61 -27.72 -19.22 16.46
CA CYS A 61 -26.75 -19.34 15.38
C CYS A 61 -25.35 -19.07 15.94
N GLU A 62 -24.40 -19.95 15.70
CA GLU A 62 -23.00 -19.72 16.06
C GLU A 62 -22.32 -18.92 14.95
N VAL A 63 -21.75 -17.78 15.32
CA VAL A 63 -21.00 -16.89 14.43
C VAL A 63 -19.53 -17.01 14.79
N SER A 64 -18.74 -17.51 13.84
CA SER A 64 -17.28 -17.54 13.94
C SER A 64 -16.70 -16.38 13.14
N VAL A 65 -16.04 -15.47 13.85
CA VAL A 65 -15.29 -14.33 13.30
C VAL A 65 -13.83 -14.75 13.19
N LEU A 66 -13.34 -14.83 11.96
CA LEU A 66 -11.97 -15.25 11.68
C LEU A 66 -10.99 -14.15 12.07
N ALA A 67 -9.82 -14.56 12.57
CA ALA A 67 -8.69 -13.63 12.66
C ALA A 67 -8.29 -13.20 11.24
N PRO A 68 -7.84 -11.94 11.05
CA PRO A 68 -7.28 -11.52 9.78
C PRO A 68 -6.19 -12.51 9.37
N SER A 69 -6.23 -13.02 8.14
CA SER A 69 -5.10 -13.77 7.60
C SER A 69 -3.86 -12.88 7.60
N ALA A 70 -2.67 -13.45 7.76
CA ALA A 70 -1.44 -12.68 7.56
C ALA A 70 -1.51 -11.96 6.20
N PRO A 71 -1.14 -10.67 6.14
CA PRO A 71 -1.22 -9.91 4.91
C PRO A 71 -0.28 -10.52 3.88
N LYS A 72 -0.68 -10.42 2.62
CA LYS A 72 0.12 -10.84 1.46
C LYS A 72 0.31 -9.67 0.52
N ILE A 73 1.40 -9.69 -0.24
CA ILE A 73 1.59 -8.79 -1.38
C ILE A 73 0.34 -8.85 -2.27
N GLY A 74 -0.20 -7.68 -2.62
CA GLY A 74 -1.39 -7.50 -3.44
C GLY A 74 -2.71 -7.34 -2.68
N ASP A 75 -2.76 -7.64 -1.38
CA ASP A 75 -3.97 -7.50 -0.55
C ASP A 75 -4.48 -6.05 -0.53
N TYR A 76 -5.79 -5.88 -0.54
CA TYR A 76 -6.42 -4.56 -0.40
C TYR A 76 -6.26 -4.09 1.04
N PHE A 77 -5.84 -2.85 1.23
CA PHE A 77 -5.75 -2.21 2.53
C PHE A 77 -6.77 -1.08 2.63
N TYR A 78 -7.52 -1.06 3.73
CA TYR A 78 -8.68 -0.20 3.91
C TYR A 78 -8.41 0.96 4.87
N SER A 79 -9.22 2.01 4.76
CA SER A 79 -9.17 3.20 5.64
C SER A 79 -9.37 2.89 7.13
N ASP A 80 -9.92 1.72 7.46
CA ASP A 80 -10.11 1.26 8.85
C ASP A 80 -8.91 0.46 9.39
N GLY A 81 -7.83 0.32 8.61
CA GLY A 81 -6.64 -0.44 8.98
C GLY A 81 -6.74 -1.96 8.78
N THR A 82 -7.87 -2.44 8.25
CA THR A 82 -8.02 -3.86 7.88
C THR A 82 -7.54 -4.12 6.46
N TRP A 83 -7.45 -5.40 6.10
CA TRP A 83 -7.11 -5.82 4.74
C TRP A 83 -7.95 -7.02 4.29
N SER A 84 -7.97 -7.29 2.98
CA SER A 84 -8.57 -8.50 2.42
C SER A 84 -7.79 -9.01 1.22
N ASP A 85 -8.03 -10.28 0.86
CA ASP A 85 -7.28 -10.99 -0.16
C ASP A 85 -7.21 -10.24 -1.50
N GLY A 86 -5.99 -10.05 -1.97
CA GLY A 86 -5.65 -9.42 -3.24
C GLY A 86 -5.41 -10.39 -4.39
N GLY A 87 -5.45 -11.69 -4.10
CA GLY A 87 -5.34 -12.77 -5.08
C GLY A 87 -3.95 -13.41 -5.18
N LEU A 88 -2.98 -13.06 -4.34
CA LEU A 88 -1.70 -13.77 -4.32
C LEU A 88 -1.90 -15.17 -3.70
N ILE A 89 -1.47 -16.21 -4.40
CA ILE A 89 -1.49 -17.60 -3.94
C ILE A 89 -0.15 -17.95 -3.27
N SER A 90 0.96 -17.65 -3.95
CA SER A 90 2.31 -17.91 -3.44
C SER A 90 3.33 -17.04 -4.17
N ILE A 91 4.48 -16.82 -3.53
CA ILE A 91 5.69 -16.26 -4.13
C ILE A 91 6.87 -17.03 -3.55
N ASP A 92 7.91 -17.25 -4.34
CA ASP A 92 9.10 -17.92 -3.85
C ASP A 92 9.83 -17.02 -2.84
N LYS A 93 10.62 -17.63 -1.95
CA LYS A 93 11.31 -16.91 -0.87
C LYS A 93 12.29 -15.86 -1.38
N ASP A 94 12.78 -16.01 -2.61
CA ASP A 94 13.69 -15.06 -3.26
C ASP A 94 12.96 -13.91 -3.98
N GLY A 95 11.64 -13.82 -3.84
CA GLY A 95 10.79 -12.78 -4.44
C GLY A 95 10.39 -13.04 -5.89
N LEU A 96 10.66 -14.23 -6.43
CA LEU A 96 10.32 -14.60 -7.81
C LEU A 96 9.08 -15.50 -7.89
N ASN A 97 8.62 -15.74 -9.13
CA ASN A 97 7.60 -16.73 -9.49
C ASN A 97 6.24 -16.53 -8.80
N ALA A 98 5.84 -15.28 -8.58
CA ALA A 98 4.56 -14.93 -7.99
C ALA A 98 3.40 -15.60 -8.75
N GLN A 99 2.60 -16.40 -8.03
CA GLN A 99 1.41 -17.08 -8.53
C GLN A 99 0.18 -16.31 -8.06
N TRP A 100 -0.60 -15.81 -9.01
CA TRP A 100 -1.82 -15.07 -8.76
C TRP A 100 -3.04 -15.92 -9.10
N ALA A 101 -4.15 -15.68 -8.40
CA ALA A 101 -5.44 -16.24 -8.73
C ALA A 101 -5.85 -15.84 -10.16
N ALA A 102 -6.48 -16.77 -10.88
CA ALA A 102 -6.93 -16.53 -12.25
C ALA A 102 -7.93 -15.37 -12.33
N GLU A 103 -8.72 -15.16 -11.28
CA GLU A 103 -9.55 -13.97 -11.09
C GLU A 103 -9.10 -13.24 -9.83
N LYS A 104 -8.76 -11.95 -9.96
CA LYS A 104 -8.44 -11.09 -8.83
C LYS A 104 -9.69 -10.88 -7.97
N PRO A 105 -9.66 -11.22 -6.66
CA PRO A 105 -10.78 -10.97 -5.76
C PRO A 105 -11.20 -9.49 -5.77
N ALA A 106 -12.49 -9.23 -5.54
CA ALA A 106 -12.98 -7.86 -5.38
C ALA A 106 -12.71 -7.36 -3.95
N PRO A 107 -12.50 -6.04 -3.76
CA PRO A 107 -12.55 -5.43 -2.44
C PRO A 107 -13.90 -5.71 -1.74
N ILE A 108 -13.90 -5.70 -0.42
CA ILE A 108 -15.11 -5.84 0.40
C ILE A 108 -16.04 -4.65 0.10
N GLU A 109 -17.29 -4.95 -0.24
CA GLU A 109 -18.31 -3.96 -0.54
C GLU A 109 -18.48 -2.97 0.63
N GLY A 110 -18.56 -1.68 0.32
CA GLY A 110 -18.73 -0.61 1.30
C GLY A 110 -17.46 -0.16 2.03
N LYS A 111 -16.33 -0.87 1.88
CA LYS A 111 -15.04 -0.41 2.41
C LYS A 111 -14.32 0.51 1.41
N THR A 112 -13.60 1.50 1.93
CA THR A 112 -12.74 2.39 1.15
C THR A 112 -11.33 1.81 1.08
N VAL A 113 -10.89 1.43 -0.12
CA VAL A 113 -9.52 0.98 -0.38
C VAL A 113 -8.62 2.22 -0.46
N ILE A 114 -7.61 2.26 0.39
CA ILE A 114 -6.62 3.36 0.43
C ILE A 114 -5.22 2.89 -0.02
N GLY A 115 -5.01 1.58 -0.10
CA GLY A 115 -3.72 1.04 -0.48
C GLY A 115 -3.76 -0.43 -0.87
N ILE A 116 -2.62 -0.89 -1.36
CA ILE A 116 -2.34 -2.28 -1.69
C ILE A 116 -1.10 -2.69 -0.89
N VAL A 117 -1.16 -3.80 -0.15
CA VAL A 117 0.00 -4.36 0.56
C VAL A 117 1.09 -4.66 -0.48
N CYS A 118 2.26 -4.04 -0.38
CA CYS A 118 3.28 -4.09 -1.42
C CYS A 118 4.55 -4.84 -1.02
N GLN A 119 4.70 -5.19 0.26
CA GLN A 119 5.83 -5.95 0.79
C GLN A 119 5.42 -6.54 2.14
N THR A 120 5.79 -7.79 2.41
CA THR A 120 5.49 -8.52 3.66
C THR A 120 6.68 -9.34 4.17
N ASP A 121 7.83 -9.31 3.49
CA ASP A 121 9.04 -9.96 3.95
C ASP A 121 9.57 -9.25 5.21
N PRO A 122 9.63 -9.93 6.37
CA PRO A 122 10.12 -9.33 7.60
C PRO A 122 11.57 -8.83 7.49
N ASP A 123 12.40 -9.38 6.59
CA ASP A 123 13.77 -8.93 6.38
C ASP A 123 13.83 -7.61 5.57
N ARG A 124 12.71 -7.21 4.95
CA ARG A 124 12.56 -5.97 4.17
C ARG A 124 11.80 -4.87 4.90
N ILE A 125 11.58 -4.99 6.22
CA ILE A 125 11.00 -3.93 7.06
C ILE A 125 12.11 -3.23 7.84
N ALA A 126 12.11 -1.89 7.87
CA ALA A 126 13.16 -1.13 8.55
C ALA A 126 13.18 -1.41 10.06
N ALA A 127 14.38 -1.35 10.66
CA ALA A 127 14.51 -1.56 12.10
C ALA A 127 13.72 -0.51 12.91
N SER A 128 13.75 0.76 12.50
CA SER A 128 13.00 1.84 13.15
C SER A 128 11.49 1.63 13.11
N GLU A 129 10.95 1.08 12.03
CA GLU A 129 9.52 0.79 11.90
C GLU A 129 9.11 -0.38 12.78
N LYS A 130 9.93 -1.45 12.84
CA LYS A 130 9.73 -2.57 13.77
C LYS A 130 9.75 -2.13 15.23
N GLU A 131 10.65 -1.22 15.60
CA GLU A 131 10.73 -0.64 16.94
C GLU A 131 9.46 0.14 17.32
N ASN A 132 8.77 0.70 16.33
CA ASN A 132 7.47 1.36 16.49
C ASN A 132 6.26 0.40 16.39
N GLY A 133 6.51 -0.90 16.26
CA GLY A 133 5.48 -1.94 16.23
C GLY A 133 4.90 -2.26 14.85
N PHE A 134 5.38 -1.60 13.79
CA PHE A 134 5.01 -1.89 12.41
C PHE A 134 5.81 -3.10 11.92
N THR A 135 5.15 -4.25 11.82
CA THR A 135 5.83 -5.54 11.64
C THR A 135 5.19 -6.39 10.54
N HIS A 136 4.11 -5.93 9.93
CA HIS A 136 3.40 -6.66 8.89
C HIS A 136 3.97 -6.40 7.50
N GLY A 137 4.51 -5.21 7.26
CA GLY A 137 5.09 -4.83 5.98
C GLY A 137 4.77 -3.40 5.57
N TYR A 138 4.65 -3.18 4.26
CA TYR A 138 4.27 -1.89 3.70
C TYR A 138 3.00 -1.97 2.88
N VAL A 139 2.26 -0.87 2.88
CA VAL A 139 1.11 -0.63 2.00
C VAL A 139 1.46 0.53 1.09
N MET A 140 1.30 0.32 -0.21
CA MET A 140 1.39 1.36 -1.22
C MET A 140 0.05 2.05 -1.40
N ALA A 141 0.02 3.38 -1.40
CA ALA A 141 -1.19 4.15 -1.63
C ALA A 141 -1.79 3.88 -3.02
N THR A 142 -3.11 3.85 -3.11
CA THR A 142 -3.81 3.76 -4.41
C THR A 142 -3.81 5.10 -5.17
N LYS A 143 -3.51 6.21 -4.50
CA LYS A 143 -3.40 7.56 -5.07
C LYS A 143 -1.95 8.04 -5.14
N LEU A 144 -1.69 9.06 -5.96
CA LEU A 144 -0.44 9.78 -6.07
C LEU A 144 -0.48 11.02 -5.18
N ALA A 145 0.64 11.37 -4.54
CA ALA A 145 0.72 12.47 -3.58
C ALA A 145 0.08 13.79 -4.07
N HIS A 146 0.25 14.11 -5.35
CA HIS A 146 -0.21 15.38 -5.95
C HIS A 146 -1.05 15.21 -7.22
N GLY A 147 -1.35 13.98 -7.63
CA GLY A 147 -1.96 13.67 -8.94
C GLY A 147 -0.96 13.69 -10.10
N LEU A 148 -1.40 13.29 -11.30
CA LEU A 148 -0.56 13.20 -12.52
C LEU A 148 -0.26 14.56 -13.17
N ASP A 149 -1.01 15.61 -12.81
CA ASP A 149 -1.00 16.92 -13.43
C ASP A 149 -0.20 17.98 -12.65
N LYS A 150 0.48 17.58 -11.58
CA LYS A 150 1.18 18.51 -10.68
C LYS A 150 2.63 18.12 -10.45
N ASN A 151 3.45 19.15 -10.34
CA ASN A 151 4.85 19.09 -9.98
C ASN A 151 5.02 18.46 -8.60
N THR A 152 5.48 17.21 -8.54
CA THR A 152 6.10 16.69 -7.31
C THR A 152 7.60 16.78 -7.52
N THR A 153 8.19 17.90 -7.13
CA THR A 153 9.63 18.10 -7.18
C THR A 153 10.23 17.85 -5.80
N TRP A 154 11.49 17.48 -5.79
CA TRP A 154 12.33 17.36 -4.60
C TRP A 154 12.95 18.72 -4.21
N TYR A 155 12.35 19.87 -4.52
CA TYR A 155 13.00 21.17 -4.27
C TYR A 155 13.45 21.35 -2.79
N SER A 156 14.47 22.15 -2.52
CA SER A 156 14.83 22.63 -1.17
C SER A 156 15.62 23.94 -1.27
N SER A 157 15.78 24.66 -0.16
CA SER A 157 16.58 25.89 -0.12
C SER A 157 18.09 25.67 -0.33
N ASP A 158 18.58 24.48 0.01
CA ASP A 158 19.98 24.07 -0.15
C ASP A 158 20.24 23.26 -1.43
N TYR A 159 19.17 22.92 -2.14
CA TYR A 159 19.13 22.10 -3.36
C TYR A 159 19.82 20.73 -3.24
N ASN A 160 20.21 20.23 -2.06
CA ASN A 160 21.09 19.04 -1.99
C ASN A 160 20.68 17.94 -0.99
N PHE A 161 19.69 18.18 -0.12
CA PHE A 161 19.22 17.21 0.89
C PHE A 161 20.35 16.49 1.62
N GLU A 162 21.40 17.22 2.00
CA GLU A 162 22.58 16.67 2.71
C GLU A 162 22.23 16.02 4.06
N CYS A 163 21.02 16.28 4.59
CA CYS A 163 20.47 15.62 5.77
C CYS A 163 20.14 14.13 5.54
N LEU A 164 20.02 13.68 4.29
CA LEU A 164 19.69 12.30 3.92
C LEU A 164 20.92 11.53 3.42
N GLY A 165 20.87 10.20 3.54
CA GLY A 165 21.88 9.31 2.98
C GLY A 165 21.75 9.18 1.47
N ALA A 166 22.78 9.53 0.71
CA ALA A 166 22.78 9.42 -0.75
C ALA A 166 23.43 8.13 -1.26
N THR A 167 22.96 7.62 -2.39
CA THR A 167 23.64 6.57 -3.15
C THR A 167 23.34 6.59 -4.64
N ASN A 168 24.36 6.28 -5.46
CA ASN A 168 24.27 6.15 -6.91
C ASN A 168 24.55 4.73 -7.43
N LEU A 169 24.70 3.73 -6.56
CA LEU A 169 24.96 2.34 -6.96
C LEU A 169 23.76 1.46 -6.67
N SER A 170 23.36 0.63 -7.64
CA SER A 170 22.20 -0.28 -7.52
C SER A 170 22.25 -1.19 -6.28
N SER A 171 23.41 -1.76 -5.94
CA SER A 171 23.58 -2.64 -4.77
C SER A 171 23.23 -1.97 -3.45
N THR A 172 23.71 -0.74 -3.25
CA THR A 172 23.46 0.04 -2.04
C THR A 172 22.10 0.73 -2.05
N ALA A 173 21.55 1.04 -3.22
CA ALA A 173 20.19 1.54 -3.40
C ALA A 173 19.16 0.51 -2.94
N TYR A 174 19.32 -0.76 -3.32
CA TYR A 174 18.47 -1.87 -2.87
C TYR A 174 18.44 -2.03 -1.33
N GLN A 175 19.53 -1.68 -0.65
CA GLN A 175 19.65 -1.75 0.81
C GLN A 175 18.97 -0.57 1.53
N GLN A 176 18.61 0.51 0.82
CA GLN A 176 17.94 1.66 1.42
C GLN A 176 16.49 1.31 1.73
N VAL A 177 16.23 0.84 2.95
CA VAL A 177 14.89 0.59 3.50
C VAL A 177 14.71 1.55 4.68
N CYS A 178 14.41 2.81 4.39
CA CYS A 178 14.50 3.90 5.35
C CYS A 178 13.54 5.08 5.11
N GLY A 179 12.58 4.99 4.18
CA GLY A 179 11.73 6.12 3.79
C GLY A 179 11.00 6.79 4.96
N TYR A 180 10.59 6.02 5.98
CA TYR A 180 9.99 6.58 7.19
C TYR A 180 10.99 7.45 7.98
N THR A 181 12.21 6.96 8.19
CA THR A 181 13.29 7.72 8.85
C THR A 181 13.72 8.93 8.01
N ASP A 182 13.75 8.79 6.68
CA ASP A 182 14.05 9.89 5.76
C ASP A 182 13.02 11.02 5.95
N LEU A 183 11.72 10.69 5.97
CA LEU A 183 10.67 11.66 6.24
C LEU A 183 10.87 12.35 7.60
N GLN A 184 11.11 11.59 8.67
CA GLN A 184 11.35 12.20 10.00
C GLN A 184 12.56 13.15 9.99
N THR A 185 13.60 12.81 9.23
CA THR A 185 14.81 13.62 9.09
C THR A 185 14.52 14.92 8.34
N VAL A 186 13.80 14.85 7.22
CA VAL A 186 13.39 16.03 6.45
C VAL A 186 12.50 16.95 7.28
N LEU A 187 11.54 16.41 8.05
CA LEU A 187 10.67 17.21 8.91
C LEU A 187 11.42 17.89 10.07
N ALA A 188 12.50 17.29 10.55
CA ALA A 188 13.35 17.87 11.57
C ALA A 188 14.24 19.00 11.00
N GLU A 189 14.75 18.82 9.78
CA GLU A 189 15.59 19.81 9.09
C GLU A 189 14.78 20.99 8.57
N TYR A 190 13.55 20.75 8.10
CA TYR A 190 12.65 21.73 7.50
C TYR A 190 11.32 21.85 8.27
N PRO A 191 11.33 22.39 9.50
CA PRO A 191 10.15 22.41 10.36
C PRO A 191 9.09 23.44 9.95
N GLY A 192 7.83 23.17 10.28
CA GLY A 192 6.74 24.13 10.11
C GLY A 192 6.49 24.45 8.64
N GLU A 193 6.39 25.74 8.29
CA GLU A 193 6.16 26.15 6.89
C GLU A 193 7.39 25.94 5.99
N GLU A 194 8.58 25.68 6.54
CA GLU A 194 9.79 25.46 5.73
C GLU A 194 9.70 24.20 4.87
N ILE A 195 8.92 23.19 5.29
CA ILE A 195 8.68 21.96 4.53
C ILE A 195 7.98 22.21 3.18
N THR A 196 7.30 23.35 3.02
CA THR A 196 6.68 23.74 1.73
C THR A 196 7.72 23.94 0.63
N GLN A 197 8.99 24.10 1.01
CA GLN A 197 10.11 24.13 0.08
C GLN A 197 10.47 22.74 -0.43
N CYS A 198 9.95 21.66 0.16
CA CYS A 198 10.20 20.27 -0.19
C CYS A 198 8.91 19.59 -0.68
N PRO A 199 8.41 19.88 -1.90
CA PRO A 199 7.08 19.42 -2.36
C PRO A 199 6.91 17.91 -2.36
N ALA A 200 7.98 17.14 -2.54
CA ALA A 200 7.97 15.68 -2.42
C ALA A 200 7.71 15.17 -1.00
N PHE A 201 7.86 16.00 0.04
CA PHE A 201 7.63 15.65 1.44
C PHE A 201 6.50 16.48 2.09
N ASP A 202 6.24 17.70 1.59
CA ASP A 202 5.25 18.65 2.12
C ASP A 202 3.84 18.07 2.32
N TRP A 203 3.38 17.25 1.35
CA TRP A 203 2.06 16.60 1.38
C TRP A 203 1.89 15.65 2.56
N THR A 204 2.96 15.22 3.21
CA THR A 204 2.87 14.36 4.40
C THR A 204 2.57 15.15 5.68
N ALA A 205 2.97 16.42 5.75
CA ALA A 205 3.07 17.14 7.02
C ALA A 205 2.28 18.46 7.09
N VAL A 206 2.22 19.24 6.01
CA VAL A 206 1.57 20.56 6.01
C VAL A 206 0.36 20.60 5.08
N THR A 207 0.52 20.20 3.81
CA THR A 207 -0.61 20.27 2.86
C THR A 207 -1.56 19.08 2.96
N GLY A 208 -1.05 17.93 3.41
CA GLY A 208 -1.83 16.70 3.59
C GLY A 208 -2.13 15.97 2.27
N PHE A 209 -1.91 14.65 2.24
CA PHE A 209 -2.13 13.80 1.07
C PHE A 209 -3.60 13.74 0.62
N GLY A 210 -4.54 14.06 1.51
CA GLY A 210 -5.98 13.87 1.26
C GLY A 210 -6.45 12.40 1.35
N VAL A 211 -5.55 11.45 1.59
CA VAL A 211 -5.87 10.08 2.01
C VAL A 211 -5.40 9.90 3.44
N GLU A 212 -6.33 9.79 4.38
CA GLU A 212 -6.00 9.60 5.79
C GLU A 212 -5.45 8.18 6.03
N ALA A 213 -4.31 8.08 6.71
CA ALA A 213 -3.75 6.81 7.12
C ALA A 213 -4.37 6.37 8.46
N PRO A 214 -4.66 5.07 8.66
CA PRO A 214 -5.15 4.58 9.95
C PRO A 214 -4.14 4.86 11.06
N ALA A 215 -4.62 5.24 12.25
CA ALA A 215 -3.77 5.60 13.39
C ALA A 215 -2.85 4.47 13.90
N SER A 216 -3.12 3.22 13.48
CA SER A 216 -2.28 2.05 13.77
C SER A 216 -1.09 1.89 12.81
N THR A 217 -0.85 2.86 11.92
CA THR A 217 0.23 2.82 10.91
C THR A 217 1.25 3.91 11.16
N SER A 218 2.35 3.91 10.41
CA SER A 218 3.35 4.97 10.43
C SER A 218 2.85 6.33 9.91
N GLY A 219 1.66 6.37 9.30
CA GLY A 219 1.30 7.43 8.36
C GLY A 219 2.04 7.27 7.03
N TRP A 220 1.68 8.11 6.05
CA TRP A 220 2.24 8.07 4.71
C TRP A 220 3.62 8.73 4.64
N PHE A 221 4.53 8.12 3.89
CA PHE A 221 5.86 8.64 3.60
C PHE A 221 6.29 8.29 2.17
N VAL A 222 7.30 9.00 1.65
CA VAL A 222 7.91 8.70 0.35
C VAL A 222 8.77 7.44 0.51
N PRO A 223 8.59 6.38 -0.30
CA PRO A 223 9.41 5.18 -0.18
C PRO A 223 10.87 5.48 -0.48
N SER A 224 11.80 4.93 0.30
CA SER A 224 13.22 4.93 -0.07
C SER A 224 13.48 4.04 -1.28
N MET A 225 14.66 4.13 -1.87
CA MET A 225 14.94 3.44 -3.12
C MET A 225 14.77 1.91 -3.01
N GLY A 226 15.17 1.29 -1.91
CA GLY A 226 14.94 -0.14 -1.66
C GLY A 226 13.46 -0.49 -1.42
N GLN A 227 12.67 0.40 -0.84
CA GLN A 227 11.22 0.19 -0.69
C GLN A 227 10.51 0.33 -2.06
N LEU A 228 10.86 1.34 -2.87
CA LEU A 228 10.33 1.50 -4.22
C LEU A 228 10.75 0.35 -5.14
N TRP A 229 11.97 -0.16 -4.96
CA TRP A 229 12.47 -1.36 -5.62
C TRP A 229 11.62 -2.58 -5.33
N ASP A 230 11.25 -2.81 -4.06
CA ASP A 230 10.41 -3.94 -3.67
C ASP A 230 9.03 -3.85 -4.33
N ILE A 231 8.44 -2.65 -4.38
CA ILE A 231 7.18 -2.39 -5.08
C ILE A 231 7.32 -2.73 -6.58
N ALA A 232 8.40 -2.27 -7.22
CA ALA A 232 8.66 -2.53 -8.63
C ALA A 232 8.86 -4.02 -8.92
N ALA A 233 9.58 -4.75 -8.07
CA ALA A 233 9.75 -6.20 -8.21
C ALA A 233 8.42 -6.95 -8.02
N ASN A 234 7.62 -6.55 -7.03
CA ASN A 234 6.39 -7.24 -6.67
C ASN A 234 5.22 -6.99 -7.65
N PHE A 235 5.16 -5.83 -8.28
CA PHE A 235 4.08 -5.46 -9.20
C PHE A 235 4.50 -5.27 -10.66
N GLY A 236 5.80 -5.19 -10.94
CA GLY A 236 6.33 -5.04 -12.30
C GLY A 236 6.29 -6.32 -13.14
N GLY A 237 5.99 -7.48 -12.55
CA GLY A 237 5.96 -8.77 -13.25
C GLY A 237 7.29 -9.52 -13.24
N GLN A 238 7.28 -10.75 -13.75
CA GLN A 238 8.39 -11.70 -13.58
C GLN A 238 9.72 -11.19 -14.15
N GLU A 239 9.74 -10.70 -15.41
CA GLU A 239 10.98 -10.18 -16.02
C GLU A 239 11.56 -9.01 -15.21
N VAL A 240 10.71 -8.10 -14.71
CA VAL A 240 11.15 -6.99 -13.86
C VAL A 240 11.73 -7.51 -12.54
N ALA A 241 11.07 -8.47 -11.89
CA ALA A 241 11.55 -9.07 -10.65
C ALA A 241 12.93 -9.75 -10.85
N GLU A 242 13.14 -10.47 -11.96
CA GLU A 242 14.42 -11.11 -12.30
C GLU A 242 15.53 -10.09 -12.58
N ILE A 243 15.24 -9.05 -13.36
CA ILE A 243 16.18 -7.95 -13.66
C ILE A 243 16.61 -7.27 -12.36
N LEU A 244 15.63 -6.87 -11.54
CA LEU A 244 15.88 -6.22 -10.27
C LEU A 244 16.65 -7.16 -9.33
N GLN A 245 16.29 -8.44 -9.23
CA GLN A 245 17.07 -9.40 -8.42
C GLN A 245 18.55 -9.45 -8.86
N GLY A 246 18.81 -9.44 -10.16
CA GLY A 246 20.17 -9.42 -10.70
C GLY A 246 20.97 -8.16 -10.34
N TRP A 247 20.31 -6.99 -10.23
CA TRP A 247 20.96 -5.72 -9.88
C TRP A 247 21.27 -5.56 -8.39
N GLN A 248 20.69 -6.37 -7.50
CA GLN A 248 20.93 -6.31 -6.05
C GLN A 248 22.41 -6.50 -5.69
N THR A 249 23.16 -7.24 -6.51
CA THR A 249 24.58 -7.53 -6.29
C THR A 249 25.51 -6.81 -7.27
N GLN A 250 24.97 -5.90 -8.08
CA GLN A 250 25.75 -5.13 -9.07
C GLN A 250 25.95 -3.69 -8.59
N ASP A 251 27.06 -3.09 -8.99
CA ASP A 251 27.38 -1.68 -8.73
C ASP A 251 27.12 -0.83 -10.00
N ASN A 252 25.94 -1.02 -10.61
CA ASN A 252 25.54 -0.21 -11.75
C ASN A 252 25.33 1.22 -11.28
N ASN A 253 25.91 2.17 -12.01
CA ASN A 253 25.74 3.57 -11.68
C ASN A 253 24.40 4.08 -12.22
N ILE A 254 23.51 4.43 -11.30
CA ILE A 254 22.12 4.83 -11.53
C ILE A 254 22.02 6.15 -12.33
N MET A 255 23.00 7.05 -12.20
CA MET A 255 22.98 8.36 -12.88
C MET A 255 23.22 8.26 -14.40
N TRP A 256 23.94 7.23 -14.85
CA TRP A 256 24.45 7.17 -16.22
C TRP A 256 23.71 6.15 -17.10
N GLY A 257 22.51 5.71 -16.70
CA GLY A 257 21.69 4.77 -17.48
C GLY A 257 22.28 3.37 -17.58
N TYR A 258 23.13 2.95 -16.62
CA TYR A 258 23.71 1.60 -16.60
C TYR A 258 22.81 0.57 -15.90
N ALA A 259 21.63 0.99 -15.42
CA ALA A 259 20.64 0.15 -14.78
C ALA A 259 19.31 0.27 -15.54
N GLU A 260 19.32 -0.05 -16.83
CA GLU A 260 18.16 -0.10 -17.72
C GLU A 260 18.13 -1.44 -18.45
N GLU A 261 16.97 -2.09 -18.50
CA GLU A 261 16.77 -3.29 -19.32
C GLU A 261 15.40 -3.28 -20.02
N THR A 262 15.34 -3.94 -21.18
CA THR A 262 14.09 -4.10 -21.95
C THR A 262 13.29 -5.28 -21.40
N VAL A 263 11.97 -5.12 -21.32
CA VAL A 263 11.02 -6.19 -20.99
C VAL A 263 10.02 -6.43 -22.14
N SER A 264 9.44 -7.63 -22.19
CA SER A 264 8.56 -8.05 -23.28
C SER A 264 7.16 -7.42 -23.25
N TYR A 265 6.76 -6.84 -22.12
CA TYR A 265 5.43 -6.27 -21.88
C TYR A 265 5.48 -4.81 -21.41
N ASP A 266 4.30 -4.21 -21.28
CA ASP A 266 4.13 -2.86 -20.74
C ASP A 266 4.16 -2.92 -19.21
N VAL A 267 5.23 -2.38 -18.60
CA VAL A 267 5.42 -2.43 -17.14
C VAL A 267 4.41 -1.54 -16.44
N ILE A 268 4.06 -0.39 -17.02
CA ILE A 268 3.02 0.51 -16.48
C ILE A 268 1.69 -0.24 -16.41
N ALA A 269 1.28 -0.85 -17.52
CA ALA A 269 0.06 -1.65 -17.57
C ALA A 269 0.11 -2.81 -16.58
N LYS A 270 1.25 -3.51 -16.52
CA LYS A 270 1.45 -4.65 -15.61
C LYS A 270 1.31 -4.25 -14.14
N PHE A 271 1.92 -3.14 -13.75
CA PHE A 271 1.80 -2.56 -12.43
C PHE A 271 0.35 -2.23 -12.07
N ASN A 272 -0.36 -1.57 -12.99
CA ASN A 272 -1.75 -1.14 -12.79
C ASN A 272 -2.72 -2.31 -12.58
N GLU A 273 -2.38 -3.54 -13.01
CA GLU A 273 -3.17 -4.75 -12.71
C GLU A 273 -3.36 -4.96 -11.20
N SER A 274 -2.39 -4.54 -10.37
CA SER A 274 -2.47 -4.62 -8.90
C SER A 274 -3.67 -3.85 -8.33
N MET A 275 -4.16 -2.82 -9.04
CA MET A 275 -5.28 -1.96 -8.66
C MET A 275 -6.51 -2.14 -9.56
N ALA A 276 -6.57 -3.18 -10.40
CA ALA A 276 -7.60 -3.32 -11.44
C ALA A 276 -9.05 -3.34 -10.90
N LYS A 277 -9.27 -3.88 -9.69
CA LYS A 277 -10.59 -3.96 -9.04
C LYS A 277 -10.83 -2.86 -8.00
N VAL A 278 -9.88 -1.95 -7.79
CA VAL A 278 -10.08 -0.79 -6.92
C VAL A 278 -11.05 0.19 -7.61
N PRO A 279 -12.07 0.73 -6.91
CA PRO A 279 -12.98 1.73 -7.47
C PRO A 279 -12.24 2.92 -8.07
N ALA A 280 -12.72 3.42 -9.22
CA ALA A 280 -12.01 4.44 -10.00
C ALA A 280 -11.80 5.77 -9.26
N ASP A 281 -12.70 6.13 -8.35
CA ASP A 281 -12.61 7.31 -7.47
C ASP A 281 -11.60 7.13 -6.31
N GLN A 282 -11.16 5.89 -6.07
CA GLN A 282 -10.24 5.50 -5.00
C GLN A 282 -8.83 5.19 -5.50
N LYS A 283 -8.55 5.32 -6.80
CA LYS A 283 -7.22 5.05 -7.37
C LYS A 283 -6.77 6.07 -8.40
N GLU A 284 -5.46 6.13 -8.60
CA GLU A 284 -4.80 6.85 -9.68
C GLU A 284 -3.74 5.92 -10.29
N GLU A 285 -3.97 5.52 -11.53
CA GLU A 285 -3.08 4.61 -12.26
C GLU A 285 -1.83 5.35 -12.76
N PHE A 286 -0.70 4.63 -12.86
CA PHE A 286 0.45 5.17 -13.56
C PHE A 286 0.13 5.32 -15.05
N ALA A 287 0.70 6.36 -15.67
CA ALA A 287 0.55 6.67 -17.08
C ALA A 287 1.84 7.27 -17.63
N VAL A 288 2.02 7.21 -18.95
CA VAL A 288 3.13 7.90 -19.61
C VAL A 288 2.97 9.41 -19.41
N LEU A 289 4.03 10.09 -18.98
CA LEU A 289 4.01 11.52 -18.70
C LEU A 289 4.48 12.34 -19.92
N GLU A 290 3.84 13.48 -20.17
CA GLU A 290 4.01 14.27 -21.41
C GLU A 290 5.42 14.87 -21.60
N HIS A 291 6.19 15.05 -20.51
CA HIS A 291 7.56 15.57 -20.58
C HIS A 291 8.58 14.51 -21.04
N GLU A 292 8.21 13.23 -21.08
CA GLU A 292 9.06 12.12 -21.51
C GLU A 292 8.75 11.68 -22.96
N GLN A 293 8.26 12.53 -23.87
CA GLN A 293 7.83 12.10 -25.23
C GLN A 293 8.82 11.25 -26.06
N THR A 294 10.12 11.25 -25.70
CA THR A 294 11.14 10.37 -26.30
C THR A 294 11.27 9.01 -25.61
N TYR A 295 10.83 8.89 -24.35
CA TYR A 295 10.86 7.71 -23.48
C TYR A 295 9.45 7.45 -22.93
N GLN A 296 8.78 6.39 -23.37
CA GLN A 296 7.41 6.09 -22.92
C GLN A 296 7.41 5.50 -21.50
N THR A 297 7.68 6.35 -20.52
CA THR A 297 7.89 5.98 -19.12
C THR A 297 7.03 6.80 -18.15
N CYS A 298 6.94 6.28 -16.93
CA CYS A 298 6.40 6.94 -15.75
C CYS A 298 7.50 6.93 -14.68
N SER A 299 8.09 8.10 -14.41
CA SER A 299 9.12 8.29 -13.40
C SER A 299 8.51 8.45 -12.02
N VAL A 300 8.98 7.63 -11.06
CA VAL A 300 8.48 7.61 -9.68
C VAL A 300 9.62 7.94 -8.72
N TRP A 301 9.41 8.97 -7.90
CA TRP A 301 10.38 9.39 -6.89
C TRP A 301 10.54 8.38 -5.76
N SER A 302 11.79 8.18 -5.34
CA SER A 302 12.12 7.66 -4.01
C SER A 302 12.40 8.81 -3.04
N SER A 303 12.61 8.52 -1.74
CA SER A 303 13.14 9.41 -0.71
C SER A 303 14.68 9.42 -0.64
N THR A 304 15.36 8.74 -1.57
CA THR A 304 16.82 8.54 -1.52
C THR A 304 17.53 9.45 -2.52
N PRO A 305 18.36 10.41 -2.08
CA PRO A 305 19.20 11.19 -2.98
C PRO A 305 20.17 10.31 -3.79
N ASN A 306 20.47 10.69 -5.03
CA ASN A 306 21.47 9.97 -5.83
C ASN A 306 22.90 10.32 -5.39
N SER A 307 23.12 11.58 -5.05
CA SER A 307 24.39 12.10 -4.54
C SER A 307 24.10 13.22 -3.54
N ASN A 308 25.13 13.72 -2.85
CA ASN A 308 25.02 14.90 -1.99
C ASN A 308 24.97 16.19 -2.85
N SER A 309 24.11 16.20 -3.87
CA SER A 309 23.93 17.30 -4.81
C SER A 309 22.46 17.35 -5.24
N GLU A 310 22.14 18.11 -6.29
CA GLU A 310 20.77 18.41 -6.73
C GLU A 310 20.07 17.25 -7.44
N THR A 311 20.31 16.00 -7.02
CA THR A 311 19.78 14.81 -7.70
C THR A 311 19.20 13.77 -6.74
N ALA A 312 18.05 13.21 -7.10
CA ALA A 312 17.39 12.14 -6.36
C ALA A 312 17.14 10.92 -7.25
N ASN A 313 17.03 9.74 -6.64
CA ASN A 313 16.79 8.49 -7.37
C ASN A 313 15.31 8.32 -7.71
N VAL A 314 15.06 7.80 -8.90
CA VAL A 314 13.74 7.41 -9.42
C VAL A 314 13.76 5.95 -9.88
N ILE A 315 12.58 5.34 -9.96
CA ILE A 315 12.37 4.19 -10.84
C ILE A 315 11.50 4.64 -12.02
N ARG A 316 11.93 4.35 -13.25
CA ARG A 316 11.15 4.62 -14.46
C ARG A 316 10.48 3.34 -14.92
N PHE A 317 9.16 3.32 -14.86
CA PHE A 317 8.33 2.23 -15.39
C PHE A 317 8.03 2.52 -16.86
N GLY A 318 8.56 1.73 -17.78
CA GLY A 318 8.37 1.91 -19.22
C GLY A 318 7.29 1.01 -19.82
N THR A 319 6.80 1.40 -21.00
CA THR A 319 5.95 0.52 -21.82
C THR A 319 6.71 -0.69 -22.39
N LYS A 320 8.05 -0.67 -22.32
CA LYS A 320 8.97 -1.75 -22.73
C LYS A 320 10.27 -1.84 -21.92
N SER A 321 10.40 -1.13 -20.81
CA SER A 321 11.65 -1.14 -20.04
C SER A 321 11.40 -0.92 -18.55
N ILE A 322 12.41 -1.25 -17.75
CA ILE A 322 12.55 -0.84 -16.36
C ILE A 322 13.91 -0.19 -16.19
N GLU A 323 13.96 0.93 -15.47
CA GLU A 323 15.20 1.66 -15.22
C GLU A 323 15.28 2.11 -13.76
N LEU A 324 16.46 1.94 -13.14
CA LEU A 324 16.85 2.74 -11.98
C LEU A 324 17.52 4.00 -12.51
N GLY A 325 16.90 5.14 -12.26
CA GLY A 325 17.34 6.42 -12.75
C GLY A 325 17.68 7.41 -11.63
N ALA A 326 18.25 8.53 -12.03
CA ALA A 326 18.32 9.72 -11.20
C ALA A 326 17.90 10.92 -12.02
N GLU A 327 17.30 11.89 -11.34
CA GLU A 327 16.84 13.13 -11.92
C GLU A 327 17.24 14.30 -11.05
N TYR A 328 17.28 15.49 -11.65
CA TYR A 328 17.44 16.72 -10.89
C TYR A 328 16.24 16.92 -9.96
N VAL A 329 16.47 17.51 -8.79
CA VAL A 329 15.41 17.69 -7.78
C VAL A 329 14.28 18.61 -8.24
N ASP A 330 14.47 19.40 -9.30
CA ASP A 330 13.44 20.23 -9.94
C ASP A 330 12.67 19.50 -11.07
N TYR A 331 12.98 18.22 -11.32
CA TYR A 331 12.28 17.38 -12.28
C TYR A 331 10.87 17.00 -11.79
N ASP A 332 9.94 16.93 -12.74
CA ASP A 332 8.57 16.50 -12.44
C ASP A 332 8.47 14.98 -12.55
N ALA A 333 8.41 14.29 -11.42
CA ALA A 333 8.06 12.87 -11.34
C ALA A 333 6.95 12.67 -10.32
N VAL A 334 6.31 11.50 -10.33
CA VAL A 334 5.20 11.22 -9.41
C VAL A 334 5.72 10.65 -8.09
N VAL A 335 5.03 10.93 -6.99
CA VAL A 335 5.24 10.23 -5.72
C VAL A 335 4.08 9.28 -5.48
N ARG A 336 4.40 8.02 -5.21
CA ARG A 336 3.48 6.98 -4.76
C ARG A 336 3.77 6.69 -3.28
N PRO A 337 3.03 7.29 -2.34
CA PRO A 337 3.28 7.11 -0.91
C PRO A 337 3.19 5.67 -0.47
N ILE A 338 3.93 5.33 0.59
CA ILE A 338 3.74 4.09 1.34
C ILE A 338 3.54 4.36 2.83
N LEU A 339 2.99 3.38 3.54
CA LEU A 339 2.96 3.35 5.01
C LEU A 339 3.46 1.99 5.51
N ALA A 340 3.99 1.96 6.73
CA ALA A 340 4.31 0.75 7.47
C ALA A 340 3.16 0.44 8.45
N PHE A 341 2.86 -0.85 8.64
CA PHE A 341 1.75 -1.32 9.48
C PHE A 341 2.08 -2.63 10.21
#